data_AF-A0A1G1ZYD2-F1
#
_entry.id   AF-A0A1G1ZYD2-F1
#
_cell.length_a   1.000
_cell.length_b   1.000
_cell.length_c   1.000
_cell.angle_alpha   90.00
_cell.angle_beta   90.00
_cell.angle_gamma   90.00
#
_symmetry.space_group_name_H-M   'P 1'
#
loop_
_entity.id
_entity.type
_entity.pdbx_description
1 polymer ?
#
loop_
_entity_poly.entity_id
_entity_poly.type
_entity_poly.pdbx_seq_one_letter_code
_entity_poly.pdbx_strand_id
1 'polypeptide(L)'
;MSQLVKKVVVILSASLPFIAYGQSPVPVRETLPESPVKSFNDVLGFIDKALGWLFTLLLVYATFMVLSAAYLYLTSEGDEKKVQDAHNKLLYAAVGVAVAFLARGVVSFVQNFLGVN
;
A
#
# COMPACT_ATOMS: atom_id res chain seq x y z
N MET A 1 -57.79 47.50 1.78
CA MET A 1 -56.99 46.55 0.98
C MET A 1 -57.72 45.21 0.98
N SER A 2 -58.32 44.85 -0.17
CA SER A 2 -59.31 43.76 -0.29
C SER A 2 -58.76 42.43 0.23
N GLN A 3 -59.58 41.70 1.00
CA GLN A 3 -59.26 40.40 1.62
C GLN A 3 -58.72 39.37 0.61
N LEU A 4 -58.98 39.56 -0.68
CA LEU A 4 -58.46 38.74 -1.77
C LEU A 4 -56.93 38.85 -1.91
N VAL A 5 -56.35 40.04 -1.74
CA VAL A 5 -54.90 40.26 -1.86
C VAL A 5 -54.14 39.55 -0.73
N LYS A 6 -54.69 39.56 0.49
CA LYS A 6 -54.10 38.85 1.63
C LYS A 6 -54.10 37.33 1.45
N LYS A 7 -55.18 36.77 0.88
CA LYS A 7 -55.27 35.32 0.60
C LYS A 7 -54.29 34.88 -0.48
N VAL A 8 -54.13 35.66 -1.55
CA VAL A 8 -53.14 35.36 -2.61
C VAL A 8 -51.72 35.41 -2.08
N VAL A 9 -51.38 36.41 -1.26
CA VAL A 9 -50.04 36.52 -0.63
C VAL A 9 -49.76 35.35 0.33
N VAL A 10 -50.75 34.90 1.11
CA VAL A 10 -50.61 33.75 2.02
C VAL A 10 -50.44 32.44 1.25
N ILE A 11 -51.13 32.26 0.11
CA ILE A 11 -50.96 31.08 -0.75
C ILE A 11 -49.58 31.10 -1.43
N LEU A 12 -49.07 32.28 -1.82
CA LEU A 12 -47.76 32.44 -2.46
C LEU A 12 -46.59 32.27 -1.47
N SER A 13 -46.77 32.61 -0.19
CA SER A 13 -45.75 32.38 0.84
C SER A 13 -45.80 30.95 1.41
N ALA A 14 -46.97 30.31 1.41
CA ALA A 14 -47.13 28.91 1.81
C ALA A 14 -46.58 27.91 0.77
N SER A 15 -46.30 28.33 -0.47
CA SER A 15 -45.68 27.49 -1.50
C SER A 15 -44.14 27.47 -1.44
N LEU A 16 -43.50 28.42 -0.73
CA LEU A 16 -42.06 28.45 -0.50
C LEU A 16 -41.47 27.17 0.14
N PRO A 17 -42.09 26.56 1.17
CA PRO A 17 -41.58 25.29 1.71
C PRO A 17 -41.66 24.13 0.71
N PHE A 18 -42.58 24.16 -0.26
CA PHE A 18 -42.65 23.12 -1.30
C PHE A 18 -41.48 23.20 -2.29
N ILE A 19 -40.90 24.38 -2.51
CA ILE A 19 -39.68 24.53 -3.32
C ILE A 19 -38.45 24.03 -2.53
N ALA A 20 -38.43 24.20 -1.21
CA ALA A 20 -37.36 23.69 -0.35
C ALA A 20 -37.31 22.15 -0.33
N TYR A 21 -38.47 21.47 -0.34
CA TYR A 21 -38.52 20.00 -0.49
C TYR A 21 -38.35 19.52 -1.95
N GLY A 22 -38.47 20.43 -2.94
CA GLY A 22 -38.27 20.14 -4.37
C GLY A 22 -36.82 20.19 -4.84
N GLN A 23 -35.90 20.67 -4.00
CA GLN A 23 -34.47 20.42 -4.18
C GLN A 23 -34.21 18.95 -3.86
N SER A 24 -34.50 18.05 -4.81
CA SER A 24 -33.73 16.81 -4.86
C SER A 24 -32.27 17.22 -4.81
N PRO A 25 -31.45 16.69 -3.89
CA PRO A 25 -30.01 16.86 -3.98
C PRO A 25 -29.67 16.52 -5.42
N VAL A 26 -29.13 17.51 -6.17
CA VAL A 26 -28.56 17.22 -7.48
C VAL A 26 -27.72 15.98 -7.24
N PRO A 27 -27.96 14.86 -7.92
CA PRO A 27 -27.13 13.69 -7.73
C PRO A 27 -25.72 14.18 -7.99
N VAL A 28 -24.94 14.32 -6.90
CA VAL A 28 -23.50 14.34 -6.99
C VAL A 28 -23.27 13.11 -7.82
N ARG A 29 -22.83 13.28 -9.08
CA ARG A 29 -22.40 12.15 -9.88
C ARG A 29 -21.54 11.37 -8.93
N GLU A 30 -21.98 10.18 -8.52
CA GLU A 30 -21.15 9.31 -7.71
C GLU A 30 -19.92 9.14 -8.58
N THR A 31 -18.86 9.88 -8.24
CA THR A 31 -17.56 9.63 -8.81
C THR A 31 -17.31 8.24 -8.31
N LEU A 32 -17.51 7.25 -9.20
CA LEU A 32 -17.21 5.85 -8.96
C LEU A 32 -15.93 5.81 -8.13
N PRO A 33 -15.87 5.00 -7.06
CA PRO A 33 -14.72 4.96 -6.16
C PRO A 33 -13.47 4.97 -7.02
N GLU A 34 -12.71 6.05 -6.87
CA GLU A 34 -11.69 6.41 -7.85
C GLU A 34 -10.68 5.26 -7.89
N SER A 35 -10.55 4.60 -9.04
CA SER A 35 -9.76 3.38 -9.13
C SER A 35 -8.31 3.72 -8.76
N PRO A 36 -7.66 2.96 -7.86
CA PRO A 36 -6.30 3.25 -7.40
C PRO A 36 -5.24 3.30 -8.51
N VAL A 37 -5.56 2.80 -9.71
CA VAL A 37 -4.70 2.78 -10.89
C VAL A 37 -5.36 3.58 -11.99
N LYS A 38 -4.76 4.72 -12.37
CA LYS A 38 -5.22 5.61 -13.45
C LYS A 38 -4.24 5.66 -14.61
N SER A 39 -3.03 5.16 -14.44
CA SER A 39 -1.95 5.23 -15.44
C SER A 39 -0.92 4.13 -15.26
N PHE A 40 -0.07 3.92 -16.29
CA PHE A 40 1.06 2.98 -16.22
C PHE A 40 1.99 3.24 -15.03
N ASN A 41 2.19 4.52 -14.66
CA ASN A 41 3.00 4.88 -13.49
C ASN A 41 2.40 4.39 -12.17
N ASP A 42 1.07 4.30 -12.06
CA ASP A 42 0.42 3.81 -10.84
C ASP A 42 0.61 2.29 -10.70
N VAL A 43 0.65 1.57 -11.82
CA VAL A 43 0.99 0.13 -11.83
C VAL A 43 2.42 -0.07 -11.36
N LEU A 44 3.37 0.74 -11.85
CA LEU A 44 4.76 0.69 -11.40
C LEU A 44 4.88 1.03 -9.91
N GLY A 45 4.19 2.08 -9.43
CA GLY A 45 4.18 2.43 -8.01
C GLY A 45 3.52 1.36 -7.12
N PHE A 46 2.52 0.65 -7.63
CA PHE A 46 1.94 -0.51 -6.93
C PHE A 46 2.94 -1.66 -6.83
N ILE A 47 3.65 -1.96 -7.92
CA ILE A 47 4.70 -2.99 -7.95
C ILE A 47 5.83 -2.62 -6.98
N ASP A 48 6.31 -1.37 -6.97
CA ASP A 48 7.36 -0.92 -6.06
C ASP A 48 6.95 -1.04 -4.60
N LYS A 49 5.70 -0.72 -4.27
CA LYS A 49 5.14 -0.93 -2.93
C LYS A 49 5.10 -2.41 -2.58
N ALA A 50 4.65 -3.27 -3.49
CA ALA A 50 4.61 -4.71 -3.28
C ALA A 50 6.02 -5.30 -3.08
N LEU A 51 6.99 -4.89 -3.90
CA LEU A 51 8.40 -5.27 -3.78
C LEU A 51 9.02 -4.76 -2.47
N GLY A 52 8.66 -3.55 -2.01
CA GLY A 52 9.10 -3.03 -0.73
C GLY A 52 8.59 -3.84 0.46
N TRP A 53 7.32 -4.24 0.43
CA TRP A 53 6.74 -5.15 1.43
C TRP A 53 7.41 -6.53 1.38
N LEU A 54 7.60 -7.09 0.19
CA LEU A 54 8.29 -8.37 0.00
C LEU A 54 9.72 -8.34 0.53
N PHE A 55 10.47 -7.27 0.25
CA PHE A 55 11.83 -7.07 0.76
C PHE A 55 11.86 -7.05 2.30
N THR A 56 10.90 -6.38 2.92
CA THR A 56 10.78 -6.31 4.38
C THR A 56 10.50 -7.70 4.96
N LEU A 57 9.56 -8.44 4.37
CA LEU A 57 9.26 -9.82 4.78
C LEU A 57 10.47 -10.74 4.60
N LEU A 58 11.24 -10.56 3.52
CA LEU A 58 12.46 -11.33 3.27
C LEU A 58 13.51 -11.07 4.35
N LEU A 59 13.72 -9.81 4.76
CA LEU A 59 14.66 -9.50 5.85
C LEU A 59 14.24 -10.09 7.20
N VAL A 60 12.93 -10.06 7.50
CA VAL A 60 12.39 -10.71 8.69
C VAL A 60 12.63 -12.21 8.63
N TYR A 61 12.34 -12.85 7.49
CA TYR A 61 12.58 -14.26 7.27
C TYR A 61 14.07 -14.64 7.37
N ALA A 62 14.96 -13.85 6.79
CA ALA A 62 16.40 -14.04 6.89
C ALA A 62 16.88 -13.98 8.34
N THR A 63 16.34 -13.06 9.14
CA THR A 63 16.63 -12.98 10.58
C THR A 63 16.27 -14.29 11.29
N PHE A 64 15.09 -14.86 10.99
CA PHE A 64 14.69 -16.16 11.55
C PHE A 64 15.61 -17.31 11.11
N MET A 65 16.07 -17.33 9.86
CA MET A 65 17.04 -18.33 9.41
C MET A 65 18.37 -18.23 10.16
N VAL A 66 18.88 -17.02 10.37
CA VAL A 66 20.12 -16.80 11.12
C VAL A 66 19.98 -17.28 12.56
N LEU A 67 18.86 -17.00 13.21
CA LEU A 67 18.57 -17.50 14.57
C LEU A 67 18.50 -19.03 14.62
N SER A 68 17.84 -19.67 13.64
CA SER A 68 17.77 -21.13 13.54
C SER A 68 19.16 -21.74 13.34
N ALA A 69 20.00 -21.12 12.51
CA ALA A 69 21.35 -21.58 12.27
C ALA A 69 22.23 -21.40 13.52
N ALA A 70 22.10 -20.29 14.24
CA ALA A 70 22.79 -20.05 15.50
C ALA A 70 22.41 -21.09 16.57
N TYR A 71 21.12 -21.41 16.70
CA TYR A 71 20.65 -22.45 17.61
C TYR A 71 21.23 -23.82 17.26
N LEU A 72 21.25 -24.17 15.96
CA LEU A 72 21.86 -25.41 15.49
C LEU A 72 23.35 -25.43 15.81
N TYR A 73 24.06 -24.31 15.61
CA TYR A 73 25.48 -24.19 15.93
C TYR A 73 25.77 -24.43 17.41
N LEU A 74 24.97 -23.83 18.31
CA LEU A 74 25.11 -23.99 19.76
C LEU A 74 24.81 -25.43 20.23
N THR A 75 23.82 -26.07 19.63
CA THR A 75 23.36 -27.43 20.00
C THR A 75 24.08 -28.55 19.26
N SER A 76 25.11 -28.21 18.45
CA SER A 76 25.83 -29.20 17.65
C SER A 76 26.74 -30.10 18.48
N GLU A 77 27.16 -29.69 19.68
CA GLU A 77 28.03 -30.48 20.59
C GLU A 77 29.33 -31.00 19.93
N GLY A 78 29.79 -30.38 18.84
CA GLY A 78 30.95 -30.83 18.07
C GLY A 78 30.66 -31.85 16.96
N ASP A 79 29.39 -32.20 16.71
CA ASP A 79 28.98 -33.00 15.55
C ASP A 79 29.23 -32.22 14.25
N GLU A 80 30.20 -32.68 13.46
CA GLU A 80 30.59 -32.07 12.19
C GLU A 80 29.42 -31.87 11.22
N LYS A 81 28.45 -32.79 11.19
CA LYS A 81 27.30 -32.68 10.28
C LYS A 81 26.39 -31.53 10.67
N LYS A 82 26.09 -31.39 11.97
CA LYS A 82 25.23 -30.31 12.47
C LYS A 82 25.90 -28.95 12.31
N VAL A 83 27.22 -28.87 12.50
CA VAL A 83 28.02 -27.66 12.26
C VAL A 83 27.99 -27.30 10.77
N GLN A 84 28.19 -28.28 9.88
CA GLN A 84 28.12 -28.07 8.43
C GLN A 84 26.73 -27.58 7.99
N ASP A 85 25.67 -28.18 8.52
CA ASP A 85 24.30 -27.75 8.25
C ASP A 85 24.03 -26.32 8.74
N ALA A 86 24.54 -25.94 9.91
CA ALA A 86 24.43 -24.58 10.42
C ALA A 86 25.17 -23.57 9.54
N HIS A 87 26.38 -23.91 9.06
CA HIS A 87 27.13 -23.11 8.09
C HIS A 87 26.36 -22.91 6.79
N ASN A 88 25.82 -23.98 6.23
CA ASN A 88 25.04 -23.92 4.99
C ASN A 88 23.81 -23.03 5.15
N LYS A 89 23.10 -23.14 6.29
CA LYS A 89 21.95 -22.27 6.59
C LYS A 89 22.36 -20.80 6.69
N LEU A 90 23.47 -20.49 7.35
CA LEU A 90 24.00 -19.12 7.40
C LEU A 90 24.38 -18.60 6.02
N LEU A 91 25.01 -19.45 5.19
CA LEU A 91 25.40 -19.08 3.83
C LEU A 91 24.17 -18.76 2.98
N TYR A 92 23.12 -19.58 3.02
CA TYR A 92 21.89 -19.31 2.28
C TYR A 92 21.18 -18.05 2.78
N ALA A 93 21.16 -17.80 4.08
CA ALA A 93 20.63 -16.56 4.63
C ALA A 93 21.43 -15.34 4.15
N ALA A 94 22.77 -15.41 4.17
CA ALA A 94 23.65 -14.35 3.71
C ALA A 94 23.48 -14.07 2.21
N VAL A 95 23.42 -15.12 1.37
CA VAL A 95 23.19 -15.00 -0.07
C VAL A 95 21.83 -14.38 -0.36
N GLY A 96 20.77 -14.82 0.33
CA GLY A 96 19.42 -14.25 0.17
C GLY A 96 19.38 -12.75 0.48
N VAL A 97 20.02 -12.34 1.57
CA VAL A 97 20.13 -10.93 1.95
C VAL A 97 20.95 -10.14 0.93
N ALA A 98 22.11 -10.67 0.50
CA ALA A 98 22.96 -10.04 -0.49
C ALA A 98 22.22 -9.80 -1.82
N VAL A 99 21.50 -10.79 -2.33
CA VAL A 99 20.70 -10.67 -3.54
C VAL A 99 19.59 -9.62 -3.38
N ALA A 100 18.92 -9.59 -2.22
CA ALA A 100 17.90 -8.60 -1.95
C ALA A 100 18.45 -7.16 -1.97
N PHE A 101 19.64 -6.95 -1.37
CA PHE A 101 20.32 -5.65 -1.43
C PHE A 101 20.74 -5.28 -2.84
N LEU A 102 21.27 -6.23 -3.62
CA LEU A 102 21.64 -5.99 -5.02
C LEU A 102 20.43 -5.62 -5.87
N ALA A 103 19.28 -6.26 -5.67
CA ALA A 103 18.06 -5.94 -6.41
C ALA A 103 17.66 -4.47 -6.25
N ARG A 104 17.66 -3.93 -5.02
CA ARG A 104 17.38 -2.51 -4.79
C ARG A 104 18.53 -1.59 -5.20
N GLY A 105 19.77 -2.02 -4.97
CA GLY A 105 20.96 -1.25 -5.31
C GLY A 105 21.08 -1.00 -6.81
N VAL A 106 20.80 -2.01 -7.64
CA VAL A 106 20.83 -1.87 -9.11
C VAL A 106 19.74 -0.92 -9.60
N VAL A 107 18.51 -1.02 -9.08
CA VAL A 107 17.42 -0.09 -9.46
C VAL A 107 17.79 1.35 -9.12
N SER A 108 18.27 1.60 -7.90
CA SER A 108 18.70 2.93 -7.48
C SER A 108 19.88 3.44 -8.30
N PHE A 109 20.84 2.57 -8.63
CA PHE A 109 21.98 2.92 -9.48
C PHE A 109 21.52 3.35 -10.88
N VAL A 110 20.59 2.62 -11.50
CA VAL A 110 20.05 2.96 -12.82
C VAL A 110 19.25 4.26 -12.78
N GLN A 111 18.41 4.48 -11.76
CA GLN A 111 17.66 5.74 -11.58
C GLN A 111 18.59 6.95 -11.48
N ASN A 112 19.65 6.83 -10.66
CA ASN A 112 20.67 7.87 -10.51
C ASN A 112 21.44 8.12 -11.81
N PHE A 113 21.78 7.05 -12.55
CA PHE A 113 22.50 7.16 -13.81
C PHE A 113 21.66 7.83 -14.91
N LEU A 114 20.36 7.54 -14.96
CA LEU A 114 19.43 8.15 -15.92
C LEU A 114 18.99 9.56 -15.51
N GLY A 115 19.39 10.06 -14.34
CA GLY A 115 18.97 11.36 -13.82
C GLY A 115 17.47 11.42 -13.48
N VAL A 116 16.83 10.27 -13.31
CA VAL A 116 15.42 10.14 -12.95
C VAL A 116 15.38 9.89 -11.44
N ASN A 117 15.47 10.97 -10.66
CA ASN A 117 15.31 10.95 -9.21
C ASN A 117 14.28 11.98 -8.77
#